data_AF-A0A7S2XT43-F1
#
_entry.id   AF-A0A7S2XT43-F1
#
_cell.length_a   1.000
_cell.length_b   1.000
_cell.length_c   1.000
_cell.angle_alpha   90.00
_cell.angle_beta   90.00
_cell.angle_gamma   90.00
#
_symmetry.space_group_name_H-M   'P 1'
#
loop_
_entity.id
_entity.type
_entity.pdbx_description
1 polymer ?
#
loop_
_entity_poly.entity_id
_entity_poly.type
_entity_poly.pdbx_seq_one_letter_code
_entity_poly.pdbx_strand_id
1 'polypeptide(L)'
;DANANVFLGNPGPALVMVDPNLLKRVLDHLIANAADLTEGGTIALRIGYSTDRRLTFVVSDTGPGLEMATDAADGDLPTVFQRYHQEVIPQETVDLEAVVTLREKIEQ
;
A
#
# COMPACT_ATOMS: atom_id res chain seq x y z
N ASP A 1 10.37 -4.61 10.92
CA ASP A 1 10.63 -3.23 11.37
C ASP A 1 10.85 -2.29 10.19
N ALA A 2 9.81 -1.56 9.78
CA ALA A 2 9.92 -0.49 8.78
C ALA A 2 9.87 0.88 9.48
N ASN A 3 10.62 1.85 8.96
CA ASN A 3 10.63 3.22 9.48
C ASN A 3 9.63 4.09 8.72
N ALA A 4 8.82 4.88 9.43
CA ALA A 4 7.86 5.79 8.82
C ALA A 4 8.32 7.25 8.94
N ASN A 5 8.35 7.98 7.83
CA ASN A 5 8.73 9.38 7.77
C ASN A 5 7.62 10.24 7.13
N VAL A 6 7.43 11.45 7.64
CA VAL A 6 6.49 12.43 7.09
C VAL A 6 7.24 13.67 6.64
N PHE A 7 7.00 14.09 5.40
CA PHE A 7 7.63 15.27 4.81
C PHE A 7 6.56 16.28 4.37
N LEU A 8 6.76 17.53 4.78
CA LEU A 8 5.95 18.66 4.33
C LEU A 8 6.75 19.43 3.27
N GLY A 9 6.18 19.53 2.08
CA GLY A 9 6.73 20.30 0.96
C GLY A 9 6.31 21.76 1.01
N ASN A 10 6.11 22.35 -0.17
CA ASN A 10 5.70 23.75 -0.27
C ASN A 10 4.46 24.05 0.57
N PRO A 11 4.46 25.17 1.32
CA PRO A 11 3.34 25.55 2.14
C PRO A 11 2.10 25.77 1.26
N GLY A 12 1.02 25.09 1.63
CA GLY A 12 -0.28 25.19 0.99
C GLY A 12 -1.21 26.21 1.67
N PRO A 13 -2.48 26.26 1.26
CA PRO A 13 -3.49 27.06 1.94
C PRO A 13 -3.65 26.61 3.40
N ALA A 14 -3.95 27.56 4.29
CA ALA A 14 -4.13 27.31 5.72
C ALA A 14 -5.34 26.41 6.05
N LEU A 15 -6.30 26.29 5.11
CA LEU A 15 -7.49 25.46 5.24
C LEU A 15 -7.82 24.82 3.89
N VAL A 16 -8.22 23.56 3.92
CA VAL A 16 -8.74 22.82 2.77
C VAL A 16 -10.10 22.24 3.13
N MET A 17 -11.08 22.41 2.24
CA MET A 17 -12.39 21.77 2.39
C MET A 17 -12.33 20.36 1.79
N VAL A 18 -12.45 19.36 2.64
CA VAL A 18 -12.38 17.93 2.32
C VAL A 18 -13.22 17.17 3.33
N ASP A 19 -13.71 15.98 2.98
CA ASP A 19 -14.24 15.04 3.97
C ASP A 19 -13.06 14.43 4.75
N PRO A 20 -12.86 14.78 6.03
CA PRO A 20 -11.71 14.33 6.80
C PRO A 20 -11.73 12.82 7.05
N ASN A 21 -12.90 12.21 7.14
CA ASN A 21 -13.03 10.77 7.40
C ASN A 21 -12.66 9.98 6.15
N LEU A 22 -13.13 10.43 4.98
CA LEU A 22 -12.78 9.79 3.72
C LEU A 22 -11.29 9.93 3.43
N LEU A 23 -10.72 11.13 3.61
CA LEU A 23 -9.29 11.36 3.40
C LEU A 23 -8.45 10.48 4.33
N LYS A 24 -8.80 10.43 5.63
CA LYS A 24 -8.13 9.56 6.59
C LYS A 24 -8.18 8.10 6.14
N ARG A 25 -9.36 7.62 5.73
CA ARG A 25 -9.54 6.22 5.30
C ARG A 25 -8.67 5.88 4.09
N VAL A 26 -8.60 6.77 3.10
CA VAL A 26 -7.75 6.56 1.92
C VAL A 26 -6.27 6.48 2.34
N LEU A 27 -5.81 7.40 3.18
CA LEU A 27 -4.41 7.41 3.65
C LEU A 27 -4.10 6.19 4.53
N ASP A 28 -5.00 5.80 5.43
CA ASP A 28 -4.86 4.61 6.28
C ASP A 28 -4.67 3.36 5.42
N HIS A 29 -5.49 3.18 4.38
CA HIS A 29 -5.37 2.04 3.47
C HIS A 29 -4.03 2.03 2.73
N LEU A 30 -3.60 3.17 2.17
CA LEU A 30 -2.34 3.23 1.43
C LEU A 30 -1.12 2.98 2.33
N ILE A 31 -1.15 3.51 3.56
CA ILE A 31 -0.06 3.31 4.54
C ILE A 31 -0.06 1.87 5.07
N ALA A 32 -1.23 1.28 5.34
CA ALA A 32 -1.33 -0.12 5.75
C ALA A 32 -0.77 -1.04 4.66
N ASN A 33 -1.15 -0.82 3.40
CA ASN A 33 -0.60 -1.58 2.28
C ASN A 33 0.94 -1.47 2.23
N ALA A 34 1.48 -0.26 2.34
CA ALA A 34 2.93 -0.04 2.36
C ALA A 34 3.60 -0.75 3.55
N ALA A 35 2.98 -0.76 4.73
CA ALA A 35 3.48 -1.41 5.93
C ALA A 35 3.48 -2.94 5.83
N ASP A 36 2.42 -3.51 5.26
CA ASP A 36 2.27 -4.95 5.08
C ASP A 36 3.27 -5.51 4.06
N LEU A 37 3.66 -4.70 3.06
CA LEU A 37 4.55 -5.11 1.96
C LEU A 37 6.03 -4.78 2.20
N THR A 38 6.34 -3.86 3.13
CA THR A 38 7.73 -3.42 3.37
C THR A 38 8.37 -4.14 4.55
N GLU A 39 8.98 -5.29 4.30
CA GLU A 39 9.78 -6.00 5.29
C GLU A 39 11.19 -5.39 5.43
N GLY A 40 11.38 -4.53 6.43
CA GLY A 40 12.69 -3.92 6.69
C GLY A 40 13.04 -2.84 5.65
N GLY A 41 12.52 -1.63 5.85
CA GLY A 41 12.67 -0.55 4.88
C GLY A 41 12.13 0.79 5.37
N THR A 42 11.77 1.67 4.43
CA THR A 42 11.24 3.00 4.72
C THR A 42 9.92 3.23 4.01
N ILE A 43 8.97 3.80 4.75
CA ILE A 43 7.71 4.33 4.23
C ILE A 43 7.73 5.85 4.42
N ALA A 44 7.37 6.58 3.38
CA ALA A 44 7.39 8.03 3.34
C ALA A 44 6.04 8.59 2.89
N LEU A 45 5.42 9.41 3.74
CA LEU A 45 4.28 10.25 3.36
C LEU A 45 4.79 11.66 3.04
N ARG A 46 4.60 12.11 1.80
CA ARG A 46 4.90 13.48 1.37
C ARG A 46 3.63 14.24 1.09
N ILE A 47 3.52 15.43 1.66
CA ILE A 47 2.38 16.33 1.46
C ILE A 47 2.92 17.61 0.82
N GLY A 48 2.37 17.98 -0.34
CA GLY A 48 2.83 19.15 -1.08
C GLY A 48 1.69 19.90 -1.73
N TYR A 49 1.84 21.21 -1.83
CA TYR A 49 0.94 22.07 -2.61
C TYR A 49 1.66 22.56 -3.87
N SER A 50 1.09 22.24 -5.03
CA SER A 50 1.67 22.54 -6.33
C SER A 50 1.19 23.88 -6.89
N THR A 51 1.91 24.38 -7.91
CA THR A 51 1.63 25.66 -8.57
C THR A 51 0.28 25.69 -9.30
N ASP A 52 -0.27 24.52 -9.66
CA ASP A 52 -1.61 24.34 -10.24
C ASP A 52 -2.72 24.27 -9.19
N ARG A 53 -2.44 24.63 -7.93
CA ARG A 53 -3.37 24.70 -6.81
C ARG A 53 -3.94 23.34 -6.37
N ARG A 54 -3.15 22.28 -6.49
CA ARG A 54 -3.51 20.95 -5.99
C ARG A 54 -2.76 20.64 -4.71
N LEU A 55 -3.48 20.09 -3.74
CA LEU A 55 -2.89 19.43 -2.58
C LEU A 55 -2.66 17.96 -2.94
N THR A 56 -1.41 17.51 -2.85
CA THR A 56 -1.01 16.16 -3.24
C THR A 56 -0.45 15.43 -2.03
N PHE A 57 -0.91 14.20 -1.85
CA PHE A 57 -0.37 13.23 -0.91
C PHE A 57 0.32 12.13 -1.70
N VAL A 58 1.57 11.83 -1.34
CA VAL A 58 2.34 10.75 -1.96
C VAL A 58 2.78 9.81 -0.86
N VAL A 59 2.28 8.57 -0.89
CA VAL A 59 2.79 7.47 -0.08
C VAL A 59 3.78 6.70 -0.95
N SER A 60 5.00 6.52 -0.45
CA SER A 60 6.07 5.79 -1.13
C SER A 60 6.72 4.86 -0.14
N ASP A 61 6.98 3.64 -0.56
CA ASP A 61 7.67 2.63 0.23
C ASP A 61 8.88 2.08 -0.52
N THR A 62 9.69 1.30 0.19
CA THR A 62 10.85 0.59 -0.36
C THR A 62 10.63 -0.92 -0.36
N GLY A 63 9.37 -1.37 -0.39
CA GLY A 63 9.03 -2.77 -0.54
C GLY A 63 9.29 -3.28 -1.96
N PRO A 64 8.89 -4.52 -2.27
CA PRO A 64 9.14 -5.16 -3.56
C PRO A 64 8.43 -4.50 -4.76
N GLY A 65 7.59 -3.50 -4.51
CA GLY A 65 6.85 -2.79 -5.56
C GLY A 65 5.72 -3.61 -6.19
N LEU A 66 5.18 -3.11 -7.30
CA LEU A 66 4.10 -3.73 -8.08
C LEU A 66 4.59 -4.80 -9.07
N GLU A 67 5.88 -5.19 -9.08
CA GLU A 67 6.35 -6.28 -9.95
C GLU A 67 5.71 -7.64 -9.58
N MET A 68 5.14 -7.74 -8.38
CA MET A 68 4.29 -8.86 -7.93
C MET A 68 2.82 -8.74 -8.39
N ALA A 69 2.43 -7.61 -8.98
CA ALA A 69 1.09 -7.39 -9.51
C ALA A 69 1.11 -7.54 -11.04
N THR A 70 0.76 -8.72 -11.56
CA THR A 70 1.11 -9.15 -12.92
C THR A 70 0.50 -8.36 -14.10
N ASP A 71 -0.32 -7.33 -13.88
CA ASP A 71 -1.12 -6.72 -14.97
C ASP A 71 -1.16 -5.17 -15.00
N ALA A 72 -0.22 -4.48 -14.36
CA ALA A 72 -0.21 -3.00 -14.38
C ALA A 72 0.45 -2.43 -15.65
N ALA A 73 -0.29 -2.29 -16.74
CA ALA A 73 0.15 -1.49 -17.89
C ALA A 73 0.11 0.02 -17.55
N ASP A 74 1.13 0.75 -18.00
CA ASP A 74 1.32 2.18 -17.77
C ASP A 74 0.09 2.99 -18.23
N GLY A 75 -0.56 3.69 -17.29
CA GLY A 75 -1.69 4.59 -17.55
C GLY A 75 -3.09 4.05 -17.26
N ASP A 76 -3.23 2.75 -16.93
CA ASP A 76 -4.47 2.21 -16.38
C ASP A 76 -4.38 2.15 -14.85
N LEU A 77 -5.52 2.24 -14.14
CA LEU A 77 -5.51 1.95 -12.70
C LEU A 77 -5.08 0.49 -12.54
N PRO A 78 -3.98 0.18 -11.83
CA PRO A 78 -3.52 -1.21 -11.69
C PRO A 78 -4.67 -2.10 -11.19
N THR A 79 -4.73 -3.35 -11.62
CA THR A 79 -5.80 -4.31 -11.28
C THR A 79 -6.08 -4.38 -9.77
N VAL A 80 -5.10 -4.10 -8.93
CA VAL A 80 -5.22 -3.95 -7.46
C VAL A 80 -6.27 -2.92 -7.00
N PHE A 81 -6.64 -1.96 -7.85
CA PHE A 81 -7.68 -0.98 -7.61
C PHE A 81 -9.05 -1.37 -8.20
N GLN A 82 -9.14 -2.52 -8.88
CA GLN A 82 -10.40 -3.13 -9.27
C GLN A 82 -11.02 -3.85 -8.08
N ARG A 83 -12.36 -3.85 -8.04
CA ARG A 83 -13.12 -4.43 -6.93
C ARG A 83 -12.85 -5.95 -6.86
N TYR A 84 -12.42 -6.42 -5.69
CA TYR A 84 -12.15 -7.84 -5.38
C TYR A 84 -10.92 -8.46 -6.06
N HIS A 85 -9.95 -7.67 -6.54
CA HIS A 85 -8.70 -8.19 -7.08
C HIS A 85 -7.64 -8.32 -5.98
N GLN A 86 -7.37 -9.54 -5.54
CA GLN A 86 -6.22 -9.88 -4.71
C GLN A 86 -5.39 -10.90 -5.47
N GLU A 87 -4.15 -10.55 -5.79
CA GLU A 87 -3.26 -11.47 -6.47
C GLU A 87 -2.70 -12.44 -5.43
N VAL A 88 -3.11 -13.71 -5.54
CA VAL A 88 -2.55 -14.79 -4.74
C VAL A 88 -1.16 -15.04 -5.32
N ILE A 89 -0.12 -14.66 -4.57
CA ILE A 89 1.27 -15.01 -4.92
C ILE A 89 1.32 -16.54 -5.10
N PRO A 90 1.74 -17.06 -6.27
CA PRO A 90 1.74 -18.49 -6.54
C PRO A 90 2.49 -19.25 -5.45
N GLN A 91 1.83 -20.27 -4.89
CA GLN A 91 2.34 -21.14 -3.82
C GLN A 91 3.50 -22.05 -4.26
N GLU A 92 4.36 -21.63 -5.19
CA GLU A 92 5.48 -22.45 -5.67
C GLU A 92 6.55 -22.73 -4.59
N THR A 93 6.35 -22.29 -3.34
CA THR A 93 7.13 -22.74 -2.17
C THR A 93 6.27 -23.08 -0.95
N VAL A 94 4.96 -23.36 -1.15
CA VAL A 94 4.14 -23.93 -0.08
C VAL A 94 3.77 -25.34 -0.50
N ASP A 95 4.52 -26.31 0.00
CA ASP A 95 4.14 -27.72 -0.06
C ASP A 95 2.81 -27.88 0.69
N LEU A 96 1.69 -27.81 -0.05
CA LEU A 96 0.35 -27.90 0.50
C LEU A 96 0.14 -29.21 1.27
N GLU A 97 0.84 -30.29 0.91
CA GLU A 97 0.75 -31.55 1.65
C GLU A 97 1.26 -31.38 3.10
N ALA A 98 2.36 -30.63 3.29
CA ALA A 98 2.89 -30.34 4.61
C ALA A 98 1.92 -29.49 5.46
N VAL A 99 1.21 -28.54 4.83
CA VAL A 99 0.26 -27.64 5.53
C VAL A 99 -1.00 -28.38 5.95
N VAL A 100 -1.53 -29.28 5.11
CA VAL A 100 -2.69 -30.11 5.46
C VAL A 100 -2.35 -31.04 6.63
N THR A 101 -1.17 -31.66 6.58
CA THR A 101 -0.71 -32.58 7.64
C THR A 101 -0.48 -31.87 8.98
N LEU A 102 -0.02 -30.61 8.94
CA LEU A 102 0.12 -29.77 10.15
C LEU A 102 -1.23 -29.41 10.76
N ARG A 103 -2.25 -29.13 9.94
CA ARG A 103 -3.59 -28.79 10.42
C ARG A 103 -4.26 -29.99 11.11
N GLU A 104 -4.13 -31.19 10.54
CA GLU A 104 -4.68 -32.41 11.13
C GLU A 104 -4.00 -32.80 12.46
N LYS A 105 -2.71 -32.48 12.64
CA LYS A 105 -1.98 -32.72 13.89
C LYS A 105 -2.30 -31.74 15.03
N ILE A 106 -2.83 -30.56 14.73
CA ILE A 106 -3.21 -29.56 15.73
C ILE A 106 -4.66 -29.77 16.20
N GLU A 107 -5.49 -30.41 15.37
CA GLU A 107 -6.89 -30.73 15.68
C GLU A 107 -7.08 -32.09 16.40
N GLN A 108 -6.01 -32.83 16.70
CA GLN A 108 -5.98 -34.02 17.59
C GLN A 108 -5.27 -33.71 18.90
#